data_AF-A0A2K3KD69-F1
#
_entry.id   AF-A0A2K3KD69-F1
#
_cell.length_a   1.000
_cell.length_b   1.000
_cell.length_c   1.000
_cell.angle_alpha   90.00
_cell.angle_beta   90.00
_cell.angle_gamma   90.00
#
_symmetry.space_group_name_H-M   'P 1'
#
loop_
_entity.id
_entity.type
_entity.pdbx_description
1 polymer ?
#
loop_
_entity_poly.entity_id
_entity_poly.type
_entity_poly.pdbx_seq_one_letter_code
_entity_poly.pdbx_strand_id
1 'polypeptide(L)'
;EAIVSTAIAGAIIGAAVGGWINDRFGRKVSIIVADTLFFIGSVIMAAANGPAVLIVGRVFVGLGVGMASMASPLYISEASPTRVRGALVSLNSFLITGGQFLSYLINLAFTKVTN
;
A
#
# COMPACT_ATOMS: atom_id res chain seq x y z
N GLU A 1 -0.78 13.26 14.88
CA GLU A 1 -0.58 11.80 15.10
C GLU A 1 -1.79 10.94 14.77
N ALA A 2 -3.01 11.32 15.19
CA ALA A 2 -4.23 10.55 14.91
C ALA A 2 -4.39 10.14 13.43
N ILE A 3 -4.13 11.05 12.48
CA ILE A 3 -4.25 10.81 11.03
C ILE A 3 -3.32 9.68 10.54
N VAL A 4 -2.12 9.56 11.11
CA VAL A 4 -1.15 8.52 10.74
C VAL A 4 -1.52 7.19 11.39
N SER A 5 -1.97 7.21 12.64
CA SER A 5 -2.44 6.01 13.35
C SER A 5 -3.62 5.34 12.63
N THR A 6 -4.58 6.10 12.11
CA THR A 6 -5.74 5.53 11.41
C THR A 6 -5.35 4.85 10.09
N ALA A 7 -4.29 5.32 9.42
CA ALA A 7 -3.76 4.67 8.22
C ALA A 7 -3.13 3.31 8.54
N ILE A 8 -2.38 3.22 9.65
CA ILE A 8 -1.75 1.97 10.09
C ILE A 8 -2.83 0.97 10.55
N ALA A 9 -3.83 1.44 11.31
CA ALA A 9 -4.96 0.60 11.71
C ALA A 9 -5.74 0.07 10.49
N GLY A 10 -5.99 0.92 9.49
CA GLY A 10 -6.57 0.52 8.22
C GLY A 10 -5.70 -0.49 7.46
N ALA A 11 -4.38 -0.33 7.48
CA ALA A 11 -3.45 -1.26 6.85
C ALA A 11 -3.42 -2.65 7.52
N ILE A 12 -3.51 -2.71 8.86
CA ILE A 12 -3.57 -3.98 9.59
C ILE A 12 -4.84 -4.75 9.23
N ILE A 13 -6.00 -4.07 9.24
CA ILE A 13 -7.27 -4.67 8.87
C ILE A 13 -7.24 -5.08 7.39
N GLY A 14 -6.67 -4.24 6.53
CA GLY A 14 -6.53 -4.49 5.10
C GLY A 14 -5.65 -5.69 4.80
N ALA A 15 -4.55 -5.86 5.52
CA ALA A 15 -3.68 -7.03 5.37
C ALA A 15 -4.39 -8.32 5.80
N ALA A 16 -5.13 -8.29 6.91
CA ALA A 16 -5.87 -9.47 7.40
C ALA A 16 -7.00 -9.89 6.43
N VAL A 17 -7.81 -8.93 5.97
CA VAL A 17 -8.89 -9.18 5.01
C VAL A 17 -8.33 -9.53 3.63
N GLY A 18 -7.24 -8.87 3.23
CA GLY A 18 -6.52 -9.12 1.98
C GLY A 18 -5.97 -10.53 1.87
N GLY A 19 -5.38 -11.05 2.94
CA GLY A 19 -4.92 -12.44 3.01
C GLY A 19 -6.07 -13.43 2.82
N TRP A 20 -7.20 -13.22 3.51
CA TRP A 20 -8.38 -14.10 3.40
C TRP A 20 -9.03 -14.06 2.01
N ILE A 21 -9.11 -12.88 1.39
CA ILE A 21 -9.60 -12.72 0.02
C ILE A 21 -8.65 -13.37 -1.00
N ASN A 22 -7.34 -13.25 -0.77
CA ASN A 22 -6.32 -13.84 -1.63
C ASN A 22 -6.43 -15.37 -1.68
N ASP A 23 -6.66 -16.00 -0.53
CA ASP A 23 -6.80 -17.45 -0.41
C ASP A 23 -8.13 -17.96 -0.99
N ARG A 24 -9.21 -17.16 -0.97
CA ARG A 24 -10.56 -17.60 -1.34
C ARG A 24 -11.00 -17.23 -2.75
N PHE A 25 -10.57 -16.07 -3.27
CA PHE A 25 -10.98 -15.54 -4.58
C PHE A 25 -9.83 -15.48 -5.61
N GLY A 26 -8.61 -15.83 -5.19
CA GLY A 26 -7.42 -15.86 -6.04
C GLY A 26 -6.66 -14.53 -6.12
N ARG A 27 -5.36 -14.62 -6.49
CA ARG A 27 -4.41 -13.50 -6.48
C ARG A 27 -4.84 -12.30 -7.31
N LYS A 28 -5.37 -12.55 -8.51
CA LYS A 28 -5.70 -11.49 -9.49
C LYS A 28 -6.85 -10.59 -9.00
N VAL A 29 -7.84 -11.19 -8.35
CA VAL A 29 -9.01 -10.47 -7.80
C VAL A 29 -8.59 -9.63 -6.59
N SER A 30 -7.72 -10.16 -5.73
CA SER A 30 -7.20 -9.42 -4.57
C SER A 30 -6.47 -8.13 -4.98
N ILE A 31 -5.64 -8.19 -6.04
CA ILE A 31 -4.94 -7.01 -6.58
C ILE A 31 -5.93 -5.97 -7.12
N ILE A 32 -6.94 -6.38 -7.90
CA ILE A 32 -7.92 -5.46 -8.48
C ILE A 32 -8.78 -4.79 -7.40
N VAL A 33 -9.18 -5.54 -6.37
CA VAL A 33 -9.94 -5.00 -5.23
C VAL A 33 -9.10 -4.01 -4.44
N ALA A 34 -7.82 -4.34 -4.19
CA ALA A 34 -6.89 -3.45 -3.50
C ALA A 34 -6.69 -2.13 -4.26
N ASP A 35 -6.52 -2.21 -5.58
CA ASP A 35 -6.34 -1.03 -6.45
C ASP A 35 -7.60 -0.16 -6.50
N THR A 36 -8.78 -0.78 -6.56
CA THR A 36 -10.07 -0.07 -6.53
C THR A 36 -10.26 0.65 -5.19
N LEU A 37 -9.94 0.00 -4.06
CA LEU A 37 -10.00 0.62 -2.73
C LEU A 37 -9.02 1.79 -2.61
N PHE A 38 -7.81 1.63 -3.16
CA PHE A 38 -6.80 2.68 -3.18
C PHE A 38 -7.26 3.88 -4.03
N PHE A 39 -7.83 3.64 -5.19
CA PHE A 39 -8.37 4.67 -6.07
C PHE A 39 -9.48 5.47 -5.38
N ILE A 40 -10.46 4.79 -4.78
CA ILE A 40 -11.56 5.43 -4.03
C ILE A 40 -11.00 6.24 -2.86
N GLY A 41 -10.07 5.69 -2.08
CA GLY A 41 -9.45 6.39 -0.97
C GLY A 41 -8.67 7.65 -1.39
N SER A 42 -7.98 7.60 -2.54
CA SER A 42 -7.26 8.73 -3.12
C SER A 42 -8.22 9.84 -3.57
N VAL A 43 -9.33 9.48 -4.24
CA VAL A 43 -10.38 10.43 -4.64
C VAL A 43 -11.02 11.11 -3.42
N ILE A 44 -11.29 10.35 -2.36
CA ILE A 44 -11.83 10.89 -1.10
C ILE A 44 -10.82 11.86 -0.44
N MET A 45 -9.53 11.53 -0.46
CA MET A 45 -8.49 12.44 0.02
C MET A 45 -8.38 13.72 -0.83
N ALA A 46 -8.51 13.61 -2.15
CA ALA A 46 -8.45 14.75 -3.07
C ALA A 46 -9.65 15.70 -2.88
N ALA A 47 -10.84 15.17 -2.59
CA ALA A 47 -12.05 15.94 -2.31
C ALA A 47 -12.19 16.36 -0.83
N ALA A 48 -11.17 16.16 0.00
CA ALA A 48 -11.28 16.37 1.44
C ALA A 48 -11.30 17.86 1.80
N ASN A 49 -12.46 18.31 2.31
CA ASN A 49 -12.67 19.69 2.79
C ASN A 49 -12.42 19.85 4.31
N GLY A 50 -11.87 18.82 4.97
CA GLY A 50 -11.61 18.87 6.40
C GLY A 50 -10.87 17.64 6.95
N PRO A 51 -10.36 17.71 8.19
CA PRO A 51 -9.53 16.68 8.80
C PRO A 51 -10.26 15.34 8.98
N ALA A 52 -11.58 15.35 9.16
CA ALA A 52 -12.39 14.13 9.27
C ALA A 52 -12.46 13.34 7.95
N VAL A 53 -12.63 14.03 6.81
CA VAL A 53 -12.68 13.40 5.48
C VAL A 53 -11.31 12.84 5.09
N LEU A 54 -10.23 13.52 5.47
CA LEU A 54 -8.87 13.01 5.34
C LEU A 54 -8.64 11.70 6.11
N ILE A 55 -9.17 11.58 7.33
CA ILE A 55 -9.07 10.36 8.14
C ILE A 55 -9.82 9.21 7.45
N VAL A 56 -11.02 9.45 6.94
CA VAL A 56 -11.79 8.43 6.21
C VAL A 56 -11.04 7.97 4.96
N GLY A 57 -10.54 8.89 4.14
CA GLY A 57 -9.72 8.55 2.96
C GLY A 57 -8.47 7.74 3.32
N ARG A 58 -7.81 8.07 4.44
CA ARG A 58 -6.64 7.33 4.96
C ARG A 58 -6.96 5.90 5.39
N VAL A 59 -8.17 5.63 5.89
CA VAL A 59 -8.60 4.26 6.20
C VAL A 59 -8.75 3.45 4.91
N PHE A 60 -9.41 4.00 3.88
CA PHE A 60 -9.58 3.32 2.59
C PHE A 60 -8.24 3.07 1.89
N VAL A 61 -7.37 4.08 1.87
CA VAL A 61 -6.00 3.94 1.34
C VAL A 61 -5.21 2.91 2.15
N GLY A 62 -5.29 2.95 3.48
CA GLY A 62 -4.62 1.98 4.36
C GLY A 62 -5.08 0.55 4.07
N LEU A 63 -6.39 0.33 3.94
CA LEU A 63 -6.97 -0.96 3.57
C LEU A 63 -6.42 -1.46 2.23
N GLY A 64 -6.43 -0.61 1.19
CA GLY A 64 -5.91 -0.96 -0.15
C GLY A 64 -4.41 -1.28 -0.14
N VAL A 65 -3.59 -0.46 0.53
CA VAL A 65 -2.14 -0.69 0.64
C VAL A 65 -1.84 -1.97 1.43
N GLY A 66 -2.57 -2.24 2.51
CA GLY A 66 -2.42 -3.47 3.30
C GLY A 66 -2.69 -4.74 2.49
N MET A 67 -3.77 -4.71 1.68
CA MET A 67 -4.10 -5.81 0.76
C MET A 67 -3.04 -5.98 -0.34
N ALA A 68 -2.63 -4.88 -0.97
CA ALA A 68 -1.65 -4.90 -2.06
C ALA A 68 -0.26 -5.37 -1.61
N SER A 69 0.17 -4.99 -0.40
CA SER A 69 1.48 -5.35 0.16
C SER A 69 1.62 -6.87 0.38
N MET A 70 0.52 -7.56 0.69
CA MET A 70 0.50 -9.02 0.84
C MET A 70 0.36 -9.73 -0.52
N ALA A 71 -0.49 -9.21 -1.41
CA ALA A 71 -0.77 -9.84 -2.70
C ALA A 71 0.41 -9.76 -3.69
N SER A 72 1.17 -8.66 -3.66
CA SER A 72 2.26 -8.37 -4.61
C SER A 72 3.44 -9.37 -4.57
N PRO A 73 4.13 -9.59 -3.43
CA PRO A 73 5.24 -10.54 -3.36
C PRO A 73 4.77 -11.99 -3.57
N LEU A 74 3.55 -12.30 -3.12
CA LEU A 74 2.97 -13.63 -3.30
C LEU A 74 2.71 -13.92 -4.78
N TYR A 75 2.06 -13.01 -5.51
CA TYR A 75 1.85 -13.13 -6.95
C TYR A 75 3.17 -13.23 -7.72
N ILE A 76 4.16 -12.41 -7.37
CA ILE A 76 5.52 -12.50 -7.95
C ILE A 76 6.11 -13.88 -7.71
N SER A 77 5.97 -14.44 -6.51
CA SER A 77 6.50 -15.76 -6.17
C SER A 77 5.83 -16.92 -6.94
N GLU A 78 4.59 -16.73 -7.40
CA GLU A 78 3.85 -17.75 -8.14
C GLU A 78 4.05 -17.66 -9.64
N ALA A 79 4.17 -16.44 -10.17
CA ALA A 79 4.43 -16.22 -11.58
C ALA A 79 5.90 -16.53 -11.95
N SER A 80 6.80 -16.62 -10.95
CA SER A 80 8.23 -16.74 -11.20
C SER A 80 8.76 -18.18 -11.25
N PRO A 81 9.71 -18.48 -12.17
CA PRO A 81 10.34 -19.79 -12.23
C PRO A 81 11.08 -20.10 -10.92
N THR A 82 11.01 -21.36 -10.47
CA THR A 82 11.56 -21.84 -9.18
C THR A 82 13.01 -21.47 -8.92
N ARG A 83 13.82 -21.29 -9.98
CA ARG A 83 15.24 -20.91 -9.89
C ARG A 83 15.50 -19.45 -9.51
N VAL A 84 14.58 -18.52 -9.82
CA VAL A 84 14.77 -17.06 -9.63
C VAL A 84 13.78 -16.45 -8.63
N ARG A 85 12.89 -17.26 -8.05
CA ARG A 85 11.85 -16.82 -7.10
C ARG A 85 12.39 -15.96 -5.96
N GLY A 86 13.49 -16.40 -5.33
CA GLY A 86 14.12 -15.66 -4.24
C GLY A 86 14.69 -14.31 -4.67
N ALA A 87 15.32 -14.25 -5.86
CA ALA A 87 15.88 -13.01 -6.39
C ALA A 87 14.79 -11.98 -6.73
N LEU A 88 13.67 -12.42 -7.31
CA LEU A 88 12.54 -11.56 -7.67
C LEU A 88 11.81 -10.99 -6.44
N VAL A 89 11.64 -11.79 -5.39
CA VAL A 89 11.07 -11.32 -4.11
C VAL A 89 12.00 -10.33 -3.44
N SER A 90 13.32 -10.62 -3.38
CA SER A 90 14.30 -9.69 -2.83
C SER A 90 14.38 -8.38 -3.60
N LEU A 91 14.25 -8.41 -4.93
CA LEU A 91 14.20 -7.22 -5.77
C LEU A 91 12.95 -6.37 -5.46
N ASN A 92 11.79 -6.99 -5.24
CA ASN A 92 10.58 -6.28 -4.84
C ASN A 92 10.77 -5.53 -3.51
N SER A 93 11.31 -6.20 -2.48
CA SER A 93 11.62 -5.57 -1.19
C SER A 93 12.68 -4.47 -1.30
N PHE A 94 13.68 -4.65 -2.18
CA PHE A 94 14.69 -3.64 -2.46
C PHE A 94 14.08 -2.40 -3.13
N LEU A 95 13.19 -2.58 -4.09
CA LEU A 95 12.48 -1.47 -4.75
C LEU A 95 11.56 -0.71 -3.78
N ILE A 96 10.86 -1.41 -2.89
CA ILE A 96 10.01 -0.78 -1.86
C ILE A 96 10.88 0.07 -0.92
N THR A 97 11.94 -0.53 -0.36
CA THR A 97 12.84 0.17 0.57
C THR A 97 13.56 1.34 -0.12
N GLY A 98 14.01 1.13 -1.36
CA GLY A 98 14.65 2.14 -2.18
C GLY A 98 13.72 3.31 -2.51
N GLY A 99 12.46 3.03 -2.83
CA GLY A 99 11.43 4.06 -3.02
C GLY A 99 11.17 4.86 -1.76
N GLN A 100 11.11 4.20 -0.60
CA GLN A 100 10.94 4.87 0.69
C GLN A 100 12.14 5.78 1.02
N PHE A 101 13.36 5.31 0.76
CA PHE A 101 14.58 6.12 0.89
C PHE A 101 14.54 7.37 0.00
N LEU A 102 14.17 7.20 -1.28
CA LEU A 102 14.07 8.31 -2.23
C LEU A 102 12.98 9.31 -1.81
N SER A 103 11.83 8.82 -1.31
CA SER A 103 10.75 9.66 -0.78
C SER A 103 11.24 10.53 0.38
N TYR A 104 12.03 9.98 1.31
CA TYR A 104 12.60 10.78 2.40
C TYR A 104 13.62 11.80 1.91
N LEU A 105 14.42 11.45 0.89
CA LEU A 105 15.40 12.36 0.31
C LEU A 105 14.73 13.55 -0.41
N ILE A 106 13.65 13.29 -1.15
CA ILE A 106 12.81 14.33 -1.76
C ILE A 106 12.16 15.18 -0.67
N ASN A 107 11.56 14.55 0.35
CA ASN A 107 10.93 15.29 1.44
C ASN A 107 11.93 16.23 2.14
N LEU A 108 13.16 15.77 2.39
CA LEU A 108 14.23 16.59 2.96
C LEU A 108 14.62 17.77 2.05
N ALA A 109 14.70 17.53 0.73
CA ALA A 109 15.01 18.57 -0.24
C ALA A 109 13.94 19.68 -0.28
N PHE A 110 12.66 19.30 -0.28
CA PHE A 110 11.54 20.26 -0.30
C PHE A 110 11.33 20.94 1.07
N THR A 111 11.62 20.26 2.17
CA THR A 111 11.47 20.82 3.53
C THR A 111 12.45 21.97 3.81
N LYS A 112 13.54 22.11 3.03
CA LYS A 112 14.49 23.22 3.17
C LYS A 112 14.17 24.49 2.35
N VAL A 113 13.10 24.52 1.56
CA VAL A 113 12.70 25.71 0.75
C VAL A 113 11.69 26.62 1.50
N THR A 114 11.45 26.36 2.78
CA THR A 114 10.67 27.26 3.64
C THR A 114 11.43 27.51 4.94
N ASN A 115 12.52 28.26 4.83
CA ASN A 115 13.08 29.12 5.88
C ASN A 115 13.84 30.26 5.20
#